data_AF-A0A9X5C9E2-F1
#
_entry.id   AF-A0A9X5C9E2-F1
#
_cell.length_a   1.000
_cell.length_b   1.000
_cell.length_c   1.000
_cell.angle_alpha   90.00
_cell.angle_beta   90.00
_cell.angle_gamma   90.00
#
_symmetry.space_group_name_H-M   'P 1'
#
loop_
_entity.id
_entity.type
_entity.pdbx_description
1 polymer ?
#
loop_
_entity_poly.entity_id
_entity_poly.type
_entity_poly.pdbx_seq_one_letter_code
_entity_poly.pdbx_strand_id
1 'polypeptide(L)'
;MVTYELKKDAKLTDSEREALKKAKSMPVIYDDDSPEMTPEMEQAFIAARKKKPFSKEPLTLYVSRTTIEKAKSLGGDYIAILGHLLDQAVTEYKAM
;
A
#
# COMPACT_ATOMS: atom_id res chain seq x y z
N MET A 1 9.97 19.98 3.31
CA MET A 1 9.88 18.70 2.56
C MET A 1 11.19 18.51 1.81
N VAL A 2 11.87 17.40 2.01
CA VAL A 2 13.08 17.05 1.24
C VAL A 2 12.64 16.09 0.13
N THR A 3 12.73 16.54 -1.11
CA THR A 3 12.48 15.71 -2.29
C THR A 3 13.76 14.94 -2.59
N TYR A 4 13.71 13.61 -2.51
CA TYR A 4 14.82 12.73 -2.87
C TYR A 4 14.46 11.90 -4.11
N GLU A 5 15.27 12.01 -5.15
CA GLU A 5 15.11 11.22 -6.37
C GLU A 5 15.91 9.91 -6.26
N LEU A 6 15.19 8.78 -6.24
CA LEU A 6 15.78 7.45 -6.19
C LEU A 6 16.45 7.10 -7.53
N LYS A 7 17.78 6.91 -7.49
CA LYS A 7 18.55 6.40 -8.63
C LYS A 7 18.42 4.88 -8.72
N LYS A 8 17.66 4.39 -9.70
CA LYS A 8 17.35 2.96 -9.88
C LYS A 8 18.58 2.05 -10.00
N ASP A 9 19.67 2.55 -10.58
CA ASP A 9 20.89 1.78 -10.82
C ASP A 9 22.00 2.04 -9.78
N ALA A 10 21.67 2.71 -8.67
CA ALA A 10 22.64 2.99 -7.62
C ALA A 10 23.15 1.68 -7.00
N LYS A 11 24.45 1.42 -7.18
CA LYS A 11 25.13 0.34 -6.48
C LYS A 11 25.49 0.80 -5.07
N LEU A 12 25.22 -0.06 -4.09
CA LEU A 12 25.66 0.15 -2.71
C LEU A 12 27.18 0.34 -2.66
N THR A 13 27.60 1.42 -2.02
CA THR A 13 28.99 1.67 -1.62
C THR A 13 29.45 0.62 -0.62
N ASP A 14 30.76 0.44 -0.47
CA ASP A 14 31.30 -0.54 0.46
C ASP A 14 30.88 -0.27 1.92
N SER A 15 30.79 1.01 2.30
CA SER A 15 30.29 1.42 3.62
C SER A 15 28.82 1.03 3.85
N GLU A 16 27.94 1.23 2.86
CA GLU A 16 26.54 0.81 2.96
C GLU A 16 26.41 -0.72 3.03
N ARG A 17 27.26 -1.45 2.30
CA ARG A 17 27.30 -2.93 2.39
C ARG A 17 27.75 -3.40 3.76
N GLU A 18 28.74 -2.76 4.36
CA GLU A 18 29.17 -3.06 5.73
C GLU A 18 28.09 -2.72 6.75
N ALA A 19 27.39 -1.59 6.58
CA ALA A 19 26.24 -1.23 7.42
C ALA A 19 25.14 -2.30 7.36
N LEU A 20 24.82 -2.82 6.17
CA LEU A 20 23.86 -3.92 6.00
C LEU A 20 24.34 -5.23 6.66
N LYS A 21 25.63 -5.56 6.54
CA LYS A 21 26.21 -6.74 7.22
C LYS A 21 26.10 -6.61 8.75
N LYS A 22 26.39 -5.42 9.28
CA LYS A 22 26.29 -5.13 10.72
C LYS A 22 24.84 -5.21 11.18
N ALA A 23 23.91 -4.59 10.46
CA ALA A 23 22.48 -4.65 10.77
C ALA A 23 21.96 -6.10 10.78
N LYS A 24 22.40 -6.94 9.84
CA LYS A 24 22.04 -8.37 9.81
C LYS A 24 22.51 -9.14 11.05
N SER A 25 23.62 -8.73 11.67
CA SER A 25 24.14 -9.36 12.88
C SER A 25 23.53 -8.81 14.18
N MET A 26 22.73 -7.75 14.11
CA MET A 26 22.10 -7.18 15.31
C MET A 26 20.90 -8.04 15.74
N PRO A 27 20.71 -8.24 17.07
CA PRO A 27 19.52 -8.91 17.56
C PRO A 27 18.27 -8.09 17.26
N VAL A 28 17.16 -8.78 17.00
CA VAL A 28 15.85 -8.14 16.90
C VAL A 28 15.42 -7.77 18.32
N ILE A 29 15.29 -6.47 18.58
CA ILE A 29 14.80 -5.93 19.85
C ILE A 29 13.47 -5.28 19.54
N TYR A 30 12.41 -5.80 20.14
CA TYR A 30 11.07 -5.22 20.07
C TYR A 30 10.96 -4.10 21.12
N ASP A 31 10.33 -2.99 20.74
CA ASP A 31 10.02 -1.90 21.65
C ASP A 31 8.52 -1.91 22.02
N ASP A 32 8.10 -1.01 22.90
CA ASP A 32 6.70 -0.94 23.37
C ASP A 32 5.73 -0.55 22.23
N ASP A 33 6.20 0.18 21.22
CA ASP A 33 5.40 0.61 20.07
C ASP A 33 5.31 -0.49 18.98
N SER A 34 6.31 -1.36 18.92
CA SER A 34 6.46 -2.46 17.96
C SER A 34 6.77 -3.79 18.69
N PRO A 35 5.82 -4.31 19.49
CA PRO A 35 6.00 -5.54 20.24
C PRO A 35 6.10 -6.77 19.34
N GLU A 36 6.57 -7.87 19.90
CA GLU A 36 6.58 -9.17 19.20
C GLU A 36 5.15 -9.63 18.87
N MET A 37 4.97 -10.22 17.68
CA MET A 37 3.67 -10.75 17.26
C MET A 37 3.32 -11.98 18.11
N THR A 38 2.28 -11.85 18.94
CA THR A 38 1.75 -12.96 19.74
C THR A 38 0.73 -13.79 18.96
N PRO A 39 0.51 -15.07 19.31
CA PRO A 39 -0.54 -15.89 18.70
C PRO A 39 -1.95 -15.28 18.81
N GLU A 40 -2.24 -14.57 19.91
CA GLU A 40 -3.50 -13.87 20.12
C GLU A 40 -3.68 -12.71 19.14
N MET A 41 -2.61 -11.93 18.92
CA MET A 41 -2.61 -10.86 17.92
C MET A 41 -2.81 -11.42 16.51
N GLU A 42 -2.10 -12.50 16.18
CA GLU A 42 -2.28 -13.20 14.90
C GLU A 42 -3.75 -13.63 14.70
N GLN A 43 -4.36 -14.27 15.70
CA GLN A 43 -5.78 -14.64 15.63
C GLN A 43 -6.70 -13.44 15.47
N ALA A 44 -6.41 -12.31 16.13
CA ALA A 44 -7.17 -11.07 15.99
C ALA A 44 -7.08 -10.51 14.55
N PHE A 45 -5.89 -10.54 13.92
CA PHE A 45 -5.71 -10.13 12.53
C PHE A 45 -6.48 -11.05 11.56
N ILE A 46 -6.43 -12.36 11.77
CA ILE A 46 -7.19 -13.34 10.98
C ILE A 46 -8.69 -13.09 11.13
N ALA A 47 -9.17 -12.86 12.36
CA ALA A 47 -10.58 -12.56 12.62
C ALA A 47 -11.02 -11.25 11.98
N ALA A 48 -10.20 -10.19 12.06
CA ALA A 48 -10.46 -8.91 11.40
C ALA A 48 -10.54 -9.09 9.87
N ARG A 49 -9.67 -9.91 9.30
CA ARG A 49 -9.67 -10.22 7.87
C ARG A 49 -10.89 -11.05 7.45
N LYS A 50 -11.31 -12.01 8.27
CA LYS A 50 -12.55 -12.77 8.06
C LYS A 50 -13.80 -11.88 8.15
N LYS A 51 -13.80 -10.88 9.04
CA LYS A 51 -14.90 -9.91 9.18
C LYS A 51 -14.99 -8.95 7.98
N LYS A 52 -13.85 -8.60 7.37
CA LYS A 52 -13.75 -7.76 6.18
C LYS A 52 -12.97 -8.48 5.08
N PRO A 53 -13.56 -9.52 4.46
CA PRO A 53 -12.93 -10.18 3.34
C PRO A 53 -12.76 -9.16 2.21
N PHE A 54 -11.69 -9.29 1.44
CA PHE A 54 -11.59 -8.51 0.22
C PHE A 54 -12.57 -9.08 -0.78
N SER A 55 -13.59 -8.30 -1.12
CA SER A 55 -14.71 -8.73 -1.95
C SER A 55 -14.88 -7.84 -3.18
N LYS A 56 -13.83 -7.16 -3.64
CA LYS A 56 -13.92 -6.32 -4.85
C LYS A 56 -13.97 -7.23 -6.08
N GLU A 57 -14.98 -7.03 -6.92
CA GLU A 57 -15.10 -7.70 -8.22
C GLU A 57 -14.57 -6.79 -9.33
N PRO A 58 -13.93 -7.35 -10.38
CA PRO A 58 -13.45 -6.57 -11.50
C PRO A 58 -14.61 -6.07 -12.37
N LEU A 59 -14.59 -4.78 -12.69
CA LEU A 59 -15.56 -4.14 -13.58
C LEU A 59 -14.83 -3.43 -14.72
N THR A 60 -15.16 -3.77 -15.96
CA THR A 60 -14.62 -3.11 -17.16
C THR A 60 -15.58 -2.02 -17.63
N LEU A 61 -15.09 -0.78 -17.72
CA LEU A 61 -15.87 0.38 -18.16
C LEU A 61 -15.14 1.14 -19.27
N TYR A 62 -15.91 1.78 -20.14
CA TYR A 62 -15.38 2.76 -21.09
C TYR A 62 -15.57 4.16 -20.53
N VAL A 63 -14.50 4.96 -20.57
CA VAL A 63 -14.51 6.37 -20.18
C VAL A 63 -13.93 7.21 -21.31
N SER A 64 -14.16 8.52 -21.28
CA SER A 64 -13.58 9.44 -22.27
C SER A 64 -12.06 9.47 -22.19
N ARG A 65 -11.41 9.79 -23.32
CA ARG A 65 -9.94 9.90 -23.42
C ARG A 65 -9.36 10.87 -22.40
N THR A 66 -10.02 12.00 -22.19
CA THR A 66 -9.61 13.01 -21.21
C THR A 66 -9.66 12.49 -19.77
N THR A 67 -10.63 11.62 -19.47
CA THR A 67 -10.78 11.02 -18.13
C THR A 67 -9.66 10.03 -17.85
N ILE A 68 -9.31 9.17 -18.82
CA ILE A 68 -8.23 8.19 -18.63
C ILE A 68 -6.85 8.87 -18.56
N GLU A 69 -6.63 9.96 -19.29
CA GLU A 69 -5.40 10.76 -19.18
C GLU A 69 -5.26 11.39 -17.79
N LYS A 70 -6.33 11.98 -17.25
CA LYS A 70 -6.36 12.48 -15.86
C LYS A 70 -6.12 11.38 -14.85
N ALA A 71 -6.78 10.23 -15.00
CA ALA A 71 -6.59 9.10 -14.11
C ALA A 71 -5.13 8.64 -14.07
N LYS A 72 -4.50 8.44 -15.24
CA LYS A 72 -3.09 8.04 -15.32
C LYS A 72 -2.14 9.05 -14.67
N SER A 73 -2.49 10.34 -14.64
CA SER A 73 -1.69 11.36 -13.97
C SER A 73 -1.67 11.23 -12.43
N LEU A 74 -2.59 10.45 -11.84
CA LEU A 74 -2.62 10.16 -10.40
C LEU A 74 -1.56 9.16 -9.94
N GLY A 75 -0.75 8.61 -10.84
CA GLY A 75 0.34 7.69 -10.51
C GLY A 75 -0.08 6.22 -10.43
N GLY A 76 0.75 5.37 -9.82
CA GLY A 76 0.61 3.90 -9.85
C GLY A 76 -0.70 3.35 -9.26
N ASP A 77 -1.34 4.10 -8.38
CA ASP A 77 -2.53 3.67 -7.64
C ASP A 77 -3.84 4.18 -8.25
N TYR A 78 -3.81 4.76 -9.45
CA TYR A 78 -4.98 5.40 -10.04
C TYR A 78 -6.19 4.46 -10.18
N ILE A 79 -5.97 3.17 -10.40
CA ILE A 79 -7.04 2.16 -10.50
C ILE A 79 -7.77 2.02 -9.16
N ALA A 80 -7.04 1.99 -8.05
CA ALA A 80 -7.62 1.90 -6.72
C ALA A 80 -8.41 3.18 -6.37
N ILE A 81 -7.87 4.34 -6.72
CA ILE A 81 -8.52 5.64 -6.53
C ILE A 81 -9.84 5.69 -7.33
N LEU A 82 -9.82 5.34 -8.62
CA LEU A 82 -11.02 5.31 -9.45
C LEU A 82 -12.08 4.33 -8.93
N GLY A 83 -11.66 3.15 -8.47
CA GLY A 83 -12.57 2.19 -7.85
C GLY A 83 -13.29 2.78 -6.63
N HIS A 84 -12.56 3.47 -5.75
CA HIS A 84 -13.16 4.13 -4.59
C HIS A 84 -14.11 5.27 -4.96
N LEU A 85 -13.74 6.10 -5.95
CA LEU A 85 -14.62 7.16 -6.45
C LEU A 85 -15.92 6.60 -7.02
N LEU A 86 -15.84 5.48 -7.74
CA LEU A 86 -17.02 4.81 -8.29
C LEU A 86 -17.92 4.25 -7.18
N ASP A 87 -17.34 3.59 -6.17
CA ASP A 87 -18.08 3.06 -5.01
C ASP A 87 -18.88 4.18 -4.29
N GLN A 88 -18.23 5.34 -4.09
CA GLN A 88 -18.87 6.53 -3.49
C GLN A 88 -20.00 7.07 -4.36
N ALA A 89 -19.73 7.29 -5.64
CA ALA A 89 -20.73 7.84 -6.57
C ALA A 89 -21.98 6.93 -6.69
N VAL A 90 -21.80 5.61 -6.73
CA VAL A 90 -22.92 4.65 -6.77
C VAL A 90 -23.72 4.68 -5.47
N THR A 91 -23.06 4.85 -4.32
CA THR A 91 -23.72 4.94 -3.01
C THR A 91 -24.57 6.20 -2.91
N GLU A 92 -24.02 7.35 -3.33
CA GLU A 92 -24.74 8.63 -3.35
C GLU A 92 -25.92 8.61 -4.32
N TYR A 93 -25.74 8.04 -5.52
CA TYR A 93 -26.82 7.92 -6.51
C TYR A 93 -28.00 7.09 -6.00
N LYS A 94 -27.76 6.03 -5.23
CA LYS A 94 -28.83 5.20 -4.64
C LYS A 94 -29.58 5.88 -3.50
N ALA A 95 -29.02 6.94 -2.92
CA ALA A 95 -29.64 7.70 -1.83
C ALA A 95 -30.54 8.86 -2.34
N MET A 96 -30.52 9.14 -3.65
CA MET A 96 -31.42 10.06 -4.35
C MET A 96 -32.66 9.33 -4.88
#